data_AF-A0A3B8WB05-F1
#
_entry.id   AF-A0A3B8WB05-F1
#
_cell.length_a   1.000
_cell.length_b   1.000
_cell.length_c   1.000
_cell.angle_alpha   90.00
_cell.angle_beta   90.00
_cell.angle_gamma   90.00
#
_symmetry.space_group_name_H-M   'P 1'
#
loop_
_entity.id
_entity.type
_entity.pdbx_description
1 polymer ?
#
loop_
_entity_poly.entity_id
_entity_poly.type
_entity_poly.pdbx_seq_one_letter_code
_entity_poly.pdbx_strand_id
1 'polypeptide(L)'
;PMEAAKRGSTEIYFAVISTTVSVVAVFLPVIFLQGLTGRLFREFGLVVASSVAISAFVSLTLTPMMSARLLKRREQQPWLYRKTEPFFNWLTNAYSQSLNGFMQQRWLAFVIVLGSAGLIYGLGSTMPSELAPLEDRSEFRLQAQAPEGATFEYMDSYVRELTAYIQEEVPERAGLVSVTAPGFGGAGVNSGFVRVILKSPEERGRTQQGIVDDVTAKVKKFTGVRTFTTQSQTIGDRRGGFPVQFVVQAAELYQLKEVLPAFMQKAAASDKFAFVDLDLKFTKPEINITIDRDKARNLGVNVIDIAQTLQLGLSGSRFGNFIMDGKQYQIIGQVERADRNEPLDLKTLYVKNRRG
;
A
#
# COMPACT_ATOMS: atom_id res chain seq x y z
N PRO A 1 -42.67 -25.71 -30.89
CA PRO A 1 -41.41 -25.05 -30.45
C PRO A 1 -41.29 -23.61 -30.98
N MET A 2 -41.39 -23.40 -32.31
CA MET A 2 -41.30 -22.06 -32.92
C MET A 2 -42.35 -21.08 -32.38
N GLU A 3 -43.63 -21.46 -32.36
CA GLU A 3 -44.70 -20.59 -31.85
C GLU A 3 -44.59 -20.32 -30.34
N ALA A 4 -44.23 -21.34 -29.56
CA ALA A 4 -44.00 -21.21 -28.12
C ALA A 4 -42.81 -20.28 -27.81
N ALA A 5 -41.72 -20.37 -28.58
CA ALA A 5 -40.56 -19.48 -28.45
C ALA A 5 -40.92 -18.03 -28.81
N LYS A 6 -41.73 -17.81 -29.85
CA LYS A 6 -42.22 -16.48 -30.23
C LYS A 6 -43.11 -15.88 -29.15
N ARG A 7 -44.09 -16.63 -28.63
CA ARG A 7 -44.98 -16.14 -27.56
C ARG A 7 -44.19 -15.84 -26.28
N GLY A 8 -43.34 -16.77 -25.85
CA GLY A 8 -42.52 -16.60 -24.65
C GLY A 8 -41.57 -15.41 -24.76
N SER A 9 -40.92 -15.19 -25.92
CA SER A 9 -40.05 -14.03 -26.10
C SER A 9 -40.81 -12.71 -26.05
N THR A 10 -42.03 -12.65 -26.62
CA THR A 10 -42.87 -11.44 -26.60
C THR A 10 -43.32 -11.09 -25.18
N GLU A 11 -43.63 -12.08 -24.36
CA GLU A 11 -44.08 -11.88 -22.97
C GLU A 11 -42.97 -11.32 -22.08
N ILE A 12 -41.73 -11.80 -22.24
CA ILE A 12 -40.59 -11.35 -21.42
C ILE A 12 -39.84 -10.15 -22.00
N TYR A 13 -40.12 -9.74 -23.24
CA TYR A 13 -39.36 -8.71 -23.96
C TYR A 13 -39.21 -7.42 -23.16
N PHE A 14 -40.34 -6.89 -22.66
CA PHE A 14 -40.35 -5.65 -21.88
C PHE A 14 -39.62 -5.80 -20.55
N ALA A 15 -39.84 -6.92 -19.85
CA ALA A 15 -39.20 -7.19 -18.56
C ALA A 15 -37.68 -7.23 -18.69
N VAL A 16 -37.14 -7.94 -19.70
CA VAL A 16 -35.70 -8.06 -19.94
C VAL A 16 -35.06 -6.70 -20.23
N ILE A 17 -35.67 -5.88 -21.08
CA ILE A 17 -35.15 -4.54 -21.38
C ILE A 17 -35.19 -3.66 -20.12
N SER A 18 -36.32 -3.66 -19.40
CA SER A 18 -36.49 -2.85 -18.20
C SER A 18 -35.43 -3.19 -17.14
N THR A 19 -35.24 -4.49 -16.84
CA THR A 19 -34.22 -4.91 -15.86
C THR A 19 -32.81 -4.58 -16.33
N THR A 20 -32.52 -4.69 -17.63
CA THR A 20 -31.21 -4.35 -18.21
C THR A 20 -30.93 -2.85 -18.04
N VAL A 21 -31.88 -2.00 -18.40
CA VAL A 21 -31.74 -0.54 -18.25
C VAL A 21 -31.59 -0.14 -16.79
N SER A 22 -32.36 -0.74 -15.88
CA SER A 22 -32.22 -0.50 -14.44
C SER A 22 -30.83 -0.87 -13.92
N VAL A 23 -30.30 -2.04 -14.31
CA VAL A 23 -28.95 -2.47 -13.91
C VAL A 23 -27.90 -1.51 -14.46
N VAL A 24 -27.98 -1.13 -15.74
CA VAL A 24 -27.05 -0.16 -16.34
C VAL A 24 -27.14 1.19 -15.62
N ALA A 25 -28.34 1.67 -15.28
CA ALA A 25 -28.55 2.92 -14.57
C ALA A 25 -27.96 2.91 -13.15
N VAL A 26 -27.94 1.76 -12.48
CA VAL A 26 -27.31 1.62 -11.15
C VAL A 26 -25.78 1.64 -11.25
N PHE A 27 -25.19 1.10 -12.32
CA PHE A 27 -23.73 1.06 -12.49
C PHE A 27 -23.14 2.31 -13.18
N LEU A 28 -23.92 3.06 -13.94
CA LEU A 28 -23.45 4.25 -14.65
C LEU A 28 -22.82 5.32 -13.74
N PRO A 29 -23.38 5.66 -12.55
CA PRO A 29 -22.78 6.62 -11.63
C PRO A 29 -21.36 6.26 -11.19
N VAL A 30 -21.05 4.96 -11.12
CA VAL A 30 -19.74 4.44 -10.67
C VAL A 30 -18.60 4.91 -11.59
N ILE A 31 -18.89 5.14 -12.87
CA ILE A 31 -17.92 5.62 -13.87
C ILE A 31 -17.40 7.03 -13.51
N PHE A 32 -18.25 7.85 -12.88
CA PHE A 32 -17.92 9.23 -12.51
C PHE A 32 -17.19 9.34 -11.17
N LEU A 33 -16.95 8.24 -10.47
CA LEU A 33 -16.13 8.25 -9.26
C LEU A 33 -14.71 8.73 -9.59
N GLN A 34 -14.19 9.63 -8.75
CA GLN A 34 -12.85 10.18 -8.87
C GLN A 34 -11.86 9.47 -7.94
N GLY A 35 -10.57 9.79 -8.07
CA GLY A 35 -9.52 9.22 -7.25
C GLY A 35 -9.05 7.83 -7.72
N LEU A 36 -8.26 7.18 -6.86
CA LEU A 36 -7.69 5.87 -7.14
C LEU A 36 -8.78 4.79 -7.13
N THR A 37 -9.64 4.82 -6.11
CA THR A 37 -10.84 3.98 -5.99
C THR A 37 -11.74 4.11 -7.21
N GLY A 38 -12.05 5.33 -7.65
CA GLY A 38 -12.90 5.55 -8.81
C GLY A 38 -12.34 4.97 -10.11
N ARG A 39 -11.01 4.98 -10.31
CA ARG A 39 -10.38 4.37 -11.48
C ARG A 39 -10.60 2.85 -11.53
N LEU A 40 -10.41 2.16 -10.41
CA LEU A 40 -10.64 0.71 -10.32
C LEU A 40 -12.11 0.35 -10.55
N PHE A 41 -13.02 1.07 -9.89
CA PHE A 41 -14.45 0.80 -10.00
C PHE A 41 -15.03 1.19 -11.36
N ARG A 42 -14.42 2.12 -12.08
CA ARG A 42 -14.82 2.49 -13.45
C ARG A 42 -14.67 1.31 -14.42
N GLU A 43 -13.56 0.58 -14.34
CA GLU A 43 -13.33 -0.60 -15.19
C GLU A 43 -14.39 -1.67 -14.90
N PHE A 44 -14.65 -1.95 -13.62
CA PHE A 44 -15.68 -2.89 -13.20
C PHE A 44 -17.09 -2.48 -13.68
N GLY A 45 -17.48 -1.22 -13.45
CA GLY A 45 -18.78 -0.70 -13.83
C GLY A 45 -19.02 -0.76 -15.34
N LEU A 46 -18.00 -0.43 -16.14
CA LEU A 46 -18.07 -0.53 -17.60
C LEU A 46 -18.24 -1.98 -18.06
N VAL A 47 -17.44 -2.91 -17.53
CA VAL A 47 -17.53 -4.33 -17.88
C VAL A 47 -18.91 -4.88 -17.55
N VAL A 48 -19.43 -4.64 -16.35
CA VAL A 48 -20.76 -5.12 -15.94
C VAL A 48 -21.86 -4.53 -16.83
N ALA A 49 -21.85 -3.21 -17.07
CA ALA A 49 -22.85 -2.56 -17.90
C ALA A 49 -22.83 -3.10 -19.35
N SER A 50 -21.63 -3.25 -19.94
CA SER A 50 -21.47 -3.80 -21.28
C SER A 50 -21.87 -5.28 -21.35
N SER A 51 -21.48 -6.10 -20.37
CA SER A 51 -21.85 -7.52 -20.31
C SER A 51 -23.36 -7.72 -20.18
N VAL A 52 -24.04 -6.92 -19.36
CA VAL A 52 -25.50 -7.00 -19.18
C VAL A 52 -26.22 -6.54 -20.46
N ALA A 53 -25.74 -5.50 -21.13
CA ALA A 53 -26.29 -5.06 -22.41
C ALA A 53 -26.13 -6.13 -23.52
N ILE A 54 -24.96 -6.74 -23.64
CA ILE A 54 -24.71 -7.85 -24.58
C ILE A 54 -25.58 -9.06 -24.21
N SER A 55 -25.70 -9.40 -22.93
CA SER A 55 -26.55 -10.49 -22.45
C SER A 55 -28.02 -10.25 -22.81
N ALA A 56 -28.51 -9.02 -22.67
CA ALA A 56 -29.86 -8.66 -23.09
C ALA A 56 -30.06 -8.86 -24.61
N PHE A 57 -29.09 -8.42 -25.41
CA PHE A 57 -29.11 -8.64 -26.85
C PHE A 57 -29.15 -10.14 -27.20
N VAL A 58 -28.29 -10.95 -26.59
CA VAL A 58 -28.24 -12.41 -26.80
C VAL A 58 -29.55 -13.07 -26.34
N SER A 59 -30.10 -12.65 -25.20
CA SER A 59 -31.35 -13.19 -24.64
C SER A 59 -32.58 -12.90 -25.51
N LEU A 60 -32.57 -11.79 -26.27
CA LEU A 60 -33.69 -11.41 -27.13
C LEU A 60 -33.54 -11.91 -28.58
N THR A 61 -32.34 -12.32 -28.98
CA THR A 61 -32.04 -12.74 -30.36
C THR A 61 -31.71 -14.23 -30.46
N LEU A 62 -30.60 -14.64 -29.87
CA LEU A 62 -30.05 -15.98 -29.98
C LEU A 62 -30.86 -16.98 -29.16
N THR A 63 -31.25 -16.65 -27.93
CA THR A 63 -31.98 -17.57 -27.05
C THR A 63 -33.34 -17.99 -27.61
N PRO A 64 -34.19 -17.09 -28.16
CA PRO A 64 -35.44 -17.49 -28.80
C PRO A 64 -35.21 -18.30 -30.08
N MET A 65 -34.20 -17.95 -30.88
CA MET A 65 -33.84 -18.69 -32.10
C MET A 65 -33.41 -20.12 -31.79
N MET A 66 -32.50 -20.28 -30.82
CA MET A 66 -32.07 -21.58 -30.32
C MET A 66 -33.24 -22.35 -29.74
N SER A 67 -34.09 -21.71 -28.95
CA SER A 67 -35.27 -22.36 -28.36
C SER A 67 -36.25 -22.86 -29.43
N ALA A 68 -36.40 -22.12 -30.52
CA ALA A 68 -37.26 -22.51 -31.62
C ALA A 68 -36.72 -23.71 -32.42
N ARG A 69 -35.40 -23.88 -32.51
CA ARG A 69 -34.74 -24.92 -33.32
C ARG A 69 -34.28 -26.15 -32.54
N LEU A 70 -33.86 -25.98 -31.29
CA LEU A 70 -33.26 -27.05 -30.47
C LEU A 70 -34.28 -27.75 -29.58
N LEU A 71 -35.34 -27.06 -29.11
CA LEU A 71 -36.36 -27.72 -28.28
C LEU A 71 -37.19 -28.70 -29.12
N LYS A 72 -37.15 -29.96 -28.72
CA LYS A 72 -38.01 -31.02 -29.23
C LYS A 72 -39.27 -31.11 -28.39
N ARG A 73 -40.41 -31.30 -29.04
CA ARG A 73 -41.67 -31.63 -28.36
C ARG A 73 -41.50 -33.02 -27.73
N ARG A 74 -41.58 -33.13 -26.41
CA ARG A 74 -41.62 -34.41 -25.69
C ARG A 74 -43.04 -34.61 -25.15
N GLU A 75 -43.67 -35.71 -25.54
CA GLU A 75 -45.00 -36.08 -25.04
C GLU A 75 -44.95 -36.86 -23.73
N GLN A 76 -43.81 -37.48 -23.40
CA GLN A 76 -43.62 -38.21 -22.14
C GLN A 76 -42.53 -37.57 -21.28
N GLN A 77 -42.94 -37.19 -20.07
CA GLN A 77 -42.08 -36.67 -19.01
C GLN A 77 -41.12 -37.79 -18.52
N PRO A 78 -39.80 -37.53 -18.37
CA PRO A 78 -38.83 -38.52 -17.91
C PRO A 78 -39.12 -38.97 -16.47
N TRP A 79 -38.61 -40.15 -16.09
CA TRP A 79 -38.82 -40.73 -14.74
C TRP A 79 -38.36 -39.81 -13.61
N LEU A 80 -37.30 -39.02 -13.86
CA LEU A 80 -36.79 -38.03 -12.92
C LEU A 80 -37.83 -36.94 -12.64
N TYR A 81 -38.47 -36.40 -13.68
CA TYR A 81 -39.56 -35.43 -13.52
C TYR A 81 -40.67 -36.00 -12.65
N ARG A 82 -41.13 -37.23 -12.93
CA ARG A 82 -42.22 -37.86 -12.16
C ARG A 82 -41.91 -38.03 -10.67
N LYS A 83 -40.64 -38.25 -10.32
CA LYS A 83 -40.21 -38.35 -8.91
C LYS A 83 -40.04 -36.98 -8.24
N THR A 84 -39.60 -35.95 -8.97
CA THR A 84 -39.35 -34.61 -8.41
C THR A 84 -40.58 -33.71 -8.44
N GLU A 85 -41.50 -33.94 -9.36
CA GLU A 85 -42.70 -33.13 -9.58
C GLU A 85 -43.58 -32.99 -8.32
N PRO A 86 -43.82 -34.04 -7.50
CA PRO A 86 -44.57 -33.88 -6.26
C PRO A 86 -43.91 -32.92 -5.26
N PHE A 87 -42.57 -32.89 -5.22
CA PHE A 87 -41.83 -31.96 -4.37
C PHE A 87 -41.98 -30.52 -4.86
N PHE A 88 -41.83 -30.26 -6.17
CA PHE A 88 -42.02 -28.92 -6.74
C PHE A 88 -43.46 -28.42 -6.60
N ASN A 89 -44.44 -29.30 -6.77
CA ASN A 89 -45.84 -28.97 -6.55
C ASN A 89 -46.12 -28.68 -5.07
N TRP A 90 -45.56 -29.47 -4.15
CA TRP A 90 -45.64 -29.16 -2.72
C TRP A 90 -45.01 -27.80 -2.39
N LEU A 91 -43.81 -27.52 -2.91
CA LEU A 91 -43.11 -26.25 -2.68
C LEU A 91 -43.90 -25.05 -3.24
N THR A 92 -44.46 -25.19 -4.44
CA THR A 92 -45.29 -24.15 -5.09
C THR A 92 -46.57 -23.89 -4.30
N ASN A 93 -47.24 -24.97 -3.85
CA ASN A 93 -48.44 -24.86 -3.03
C ASN A 93 -48.14 -24.28 -1.65
N ALA A 94 -47.05 -24.69 -1.00
CA ALA A 94 -46.62 -24.16 0.29
C ALA A 94 -46.28 -22.66 0.18
N TYR A 95 -45.53 -22.26 -0.86
CA TYR A 95 -45.25 -20.85 -1.13
C TYR A 95 -46.55 -20.07 -1.38
N SER A 96 -47.45 -20.56 -2.23
CA SER A 96 -48.74 -19.92 -2.50
C SER A 96 -49.61 -19.77 -1.24
N GLN A 97 -49.68 -20.80 -0.40
CA GLN A 97 -50.40 -20.75 0.86
C GLN A 97 -49.77 -19.75 1.84
N SER A 98 -48.44 -19.76 1.97
CA SER A 98 -47.73 -18.79 2.82
C SER A 98 -47.91 -17.35 2.34
N LEU A 99 -47.88 -17.14 1.03
CA LEU A 99 -48.06 -15.83 0.41
C LEU A 99 -49.50 -15.34 0.61
N ASN A 100 -50.49 -16.22 0.43
CA ASN A 100 -51.89 -15.88 0.70
C ASN A 100 -52.11 -15.53 2.18
N GLY A 101 -51.53 -16.28 3.11
CA GLY A 101 -51.55 -15.95 4.53
C GLY A 101 -50.89 -14.59 4.83
N PHE A 102 -49.74 -14.33 4.22
CA PHE A 102 -49.04 -13.05 4.36
C PHE A 102 -49.83 -11.88 3.76
N MET A 103 -50.48 -12.08 2.62
CA MET A 103 -51.30 -11.07 1.94
C MET A 103 -52.58 -10.71 2.70
N GLN A 104 -53.00 -11.51 3.69
CA GLN A 104 -54.05 -11.14 4.65
C GLN A 104 -53.52 -10.18 5.74
N GLN A 105 -52.23 -10.21 6.04
CA GLN A 105 -51.56 -9.39 7.07
C GLN A 105 -50.51 -8.47 6.45
N ARG A 106 -50.90 -7.71 5.41
CA ARG A 106 -49.97 -6.89 4.60
C ARG A 106 -49.16 -5.87 5.41
N TRP A 107 -49.71 -5.39 6.53
CA TRP A 107 -49.04 -4.42 7.40
C TRP A 107 -47.73 -4.97 8.00
N LEU A 108 -47.64 -6.29 8.17
CA LEU A 108 -46.44 -6.98 8.66
C LEU A 108 -45.25 -6.76 7.72
N ALA A 109 -45.49 -6.55 6.42
CA ALA A 109 -44.44 -6.23 5.46
C ALA A 109 -43.67 -4.96 5.84
N PHE A 110 -44.36 -3.91 6.29
CA PHE A 110 -43.69 -2.68 6.72
C PHE A 110 -42.85 -2.89 7.98
N VAL A 111 -43.34 -3.70 8.92
CA VAL A 111 -42.57 -4.05 10.13
C VAL A 111 -41.31 -4.84 9.77
N ILE A 112 -41.42 -5.81 8.87
CA ILE A 112 -40.27 -6.60 8.41
C ILE A 112 -39.26 -5.74 7.65
N VAL A 113 -39.75 -4.82 6.80
CA VAL A 113 -38.89 -3.87 6.07
C VAL A 113 -38.18 -2.94 7.04
N LEU A 114 -38.88 -2.38 8.03
CA LEU A 114 -38.28 -1.54 9.06
C LEU A 114 -37.29 -2.31 9.94
N GLY A 115 -37.63 -3.55 10.32
CA GLY A 115 -36.74 -4.43 11.06
C GLY A 115 -35.47 -4.76 10.27
N SER A 116 -35.61 -5.07 8.98
CA SER A 116 -34.48 -5.30 8.06
C SER A 116 -33.63 -4.04 7.90
N ALA A 117 -34.25 -2.86 7.75
CA ALA A 117 -33.53 -1.59 7.66
C ALA A 117 -32.77 -1.27 8.96
N GLY A 118 -33.38 -1.54 10.12
CA GLY A 118 -32.74 -1.43 11.42
C GLY A 118 -31.55 -2.37 11.58
N LEU A 119 -31.69 -3.62 11.13
CA LEU A 119 -30.58 -4.60 11.12
C LEU A 119 -29.44 -4.16 10.19
N ILE A 120 -29.76 -3.68 8.98
CA ILE A 120 -28.76 -3.16 8.04
C ILE A 120 -28.01 -1.98 8.66
N TYR A 121 -28.71 -1.06 9.32
CA TYR A 121 -28.08 0.08 9.98
C TYR A 121 -27.23 -0.34 11.18
N GLY A 122 -27.74 -1.23 12.04
CA GLY A 122 -27.03 -1.72 13.21
C GLY A 122 -25.75 -2.48 12.83
N LEU A 123 -25.86 -3.45 11.92
CA LEU A 123 -24.70 -4.23 11.45
C LEU A 123 -23.76 -3.38 10.59
N GLY A 124 -24.31 -2.53 9.71
CA GLY A 124 -23.51 -1.67 8.84
C GLY A 124 -22.67 -0.65 9.61
N SER A 125 -23.18 -0.12 10.73
CA SER A 125 -22.44 0.85 11.57
C SER A 125 -21.29 0.22 12.37
N THR A 126 -21.30 -1.10 12.57
CA THR A 126 -20.27 -1.81 13.35
C THR A 126 -19.20 -2.47 12.48
N MET A 127 -19.43 -2.58 11.17
CA MET A 127 -18.46 -3.17 10.25
C MET A 127 -17.31 -2.19 9.93
N PRO A 128 -16.06 -2.60 10.15
CA PRO A 128 -14.90 -1.86 9.68
C PRO A 128 -14.92 -1.76 8.15
N SER A 129 -14.52 -0.60 7.63
CA SER A 129 -14.39 -0.37 6.19
C SER A 129 -12.93 -0.45 5.78
N GLU A 130 -12.61 -1.35 4.86
CA GLU A 130 -11.29 -1.48 4.24
C GLU A 130 -11.45 -1.46 2.72
N LEU A 131 -10.52 -0.82 2.01
CA LEU A 131 -10.58 -0.68 0.55
C LEU A 131 -10.34 -2.03 -0.16
N ALA A 132 -9.33 -2.75 0.31
CA ALA A 132 -9.00 -4.11 -0.14
C ALA A 132 -8.16 -4.79 0.94
N PRO A 133 -8.35 -6.11 1.15
CA PRO A 133 -7.51 -6.87 2.05
C PRO A 133 -6.08 -6.90 1.52
N LEU A 134 -5.10 -7.03 2.42
CA LEU A 134 -3.70 -7.26 2.03
C LEU A 134 -3.58 -8.62 1.33
N GLU A 135 -3.04 -8.59 0.12
CA GLU A 135 -2.76 -9.80 -0.64
C GLU A 135 -1.38 -10.35 -0.33
N ASP A 136 -1.28 -11.67 -0.44
CA ASP A 136 0.00 -12.36 -0.37
C ASP A 136 0.77 -12.15 -1.68
N ARG A 137 1.78 -11.27 -1.63
CA ARG A 137 2.66 -10.96 -2.76
C ARG A 137 3.99 -11.72 -2.69
N SER A 138 4.07 -12.70 -1.80
CA SER A 138 5.29 -13.44 -1.48
C SER A 138 6.47 -12.51 -1.18
N GLU A 139 6.19 -11.36 -0.55
CA GLU A 139 7.23 -10.45 -0.10
C GLU A 139 6.78 -9.54 1.03
N PHE A 140 7.72 -9.19 1.89
CA PHE A 140 7.56 -8.14 2.88
C PHE A 140 8.90 -7.45 3.13
N ARG A 141 8.87 -6.31 3.83
CA ARG A 141 10.08 -5.53 4.13
C ARG A 141 10.18 -5.29 5.63
N LEU A 142 11.38 -5.41 6.15
CA LEU A 142 11.76 -4.89 7.45
C LEU A 142 12.46 -3.55 7.24
N GLN A 143 11.90 -2.50 7.79
CA GLN A 143 12.49 -1.16 7.79
C GLN A 143 13.20 -0.97 9.13
N ALA A 144 14.41 -0.43 9.11
CA ALA A 144 15.23 -0.20 10.28
C ALA A 144 15.70 1.26 10.32
N GLN A 145 15.46 1.94 11.44
CA GLN A 145 15.81 3.34 11.65
C GLN A 145 16.57 3.50 12.97
N ALA A 146 17.86 3.85 12.87
CA ALA A 146 18.73 4.07 14.01
C ALA A 146 18.58 5.51 14.54
N PRO A 147 18.99 5.78 15.80
CA PRO A 147 19.01 7.13 16.35
C PRO A 147 19.82 8.12 15.49
N GLU A 148 19.50 9.41 15.63
CA GLU A 148 20.28 10.47 14.98
C GLU A 148 21.73 10.46 15.48
N GLY A 149 22.68 10.65 14.56
CA GLY A 149 24.12 10.55 14.84
C GLY A 149 24.71 9.14 14.72
N ALA A 150 23.90 8.11 14.49
CA ALA A 150 24.41 6.78 14.18
C ALA A 150 25.24 6.79 12.87
N THR A 151 26.35 6.06 12.87
CA THR A 151 27.23 5.94 11.70
C THR A 151 26.69 4.92 10.69
N PHE A 152 27.20 5.00 9.46
CA PHE A 152 26.93 3.98 8.45
C PHE A 152 27.36 2.59 8.94
N GLU A 153 28.50 2.48 9.62
CA GLU A 153 29.03 1.20 10.11
C GLU A 153 28.14 0.59 11.19
N TYR A 154 27.62 1.41 12.10
CA TYR A 154 26.66 0.96 13.10
C TYR A 154 25.41 0.42 12.42
N MET A 155 24.87 1.17 11.45
CA MET A 155 23.69 0.73 10.70
C MET A 155 23.96 -0.54 9.88
N ASP A 156 25.10 -0.63 9.20
CA ASP A 156 25.48 -1.78 8.39
C ASP A 156 25.65 -3.04 9.25
N SER A 157 26.27 -2.92 10.42
CA SER A 157 26.41 -4.02 11.37
C SER A 157 25.04 -4.53 11.82
N TYR A 158 24.11 -3.62 12.13
CA TYR A 158 22.75 -3.97 12.53
C TYR A 158 21.95 -4.61 11.38
N VAL A 159 22.03 -4.07 10.16
CA VAL A 159 21.34 -4.64 9.00
C VAL A 159 21.85 -6.05 8.69
N ARG A 160 23.16 -6.30 8.83
CA ARG A 160 23.74 -7.64 8.67
C ARG A 160 23.26 -8.60 9.75
N GLU A 161 23.24 -8.17 11.02
CA GLU A 161 22.72 -8.98 12.13
C GLU A 161 21.24 -9.33 11.91
N LEU A 162 20.42 -8.33 11.56
CA LEU A 162 19.00 -8.53 11.24
C LEU A 162 18.82 -9.48 10.05
N THR A 163 19.63 -9.34 9.01
CA THR A 163 19.57 -10.22 7.83
C THR A 163 19.91 -11.66 8.19
N ALA A 164 20.96 -11.88 8.98
CA ALA A 164 21.35 -13.21 9.47
C ALA A 164 20.25 -13.83 10.34
N TYR A 165 19.65 -13.05 11.24
CA TYR A 165 18.53 -13.50 12.07
C TYR A 165 17.33 -13.96 11.24
N ILE A 166 16.93 -13.15 10.25
CA ILE A 166 15.81 -13.50 9.35
C ILE A 166 16.16 -14.70 8.46
N GLN A 167 17.44 -14.87 8.13
CA GLN A 167 17.91 -16.00 7.36
C GLN A 167 17.66 -17.34 8.07
N GLU A 168 17.76 -17.35 9.40
CA GLU A 168 17.52 -18.51 10.26
C GLU A 168 16.03 -18.69 10.62
N GLU A 169 15.33 -17.60 10.92
CA GLU A 169 13.96 -17.64 11.45
C GLU A 169 12.86 -17.85 10.40
N VAL A 170 13.15 -17.55 9.12
CA VAL A 170 12.17 -17.62 8.02
C VAL A 170 12.61 -18.69 7.01
N PRO A 171 12.30 -19.98 7.24
CA PRO A 171 12.66 -21.06 6.32
C PRO A 171 11.90 -21.00 4.98
N GLU A 172 10.77 -20.31 4.92
CA GLU A 172 9.94 -20.12 3.72
C GLU A 172 10.50 -19.04 2.77
N ARG A 173 11.63 -18.40 3.10
CA ARG A 173 12.26 -17.41 2.22
C ARG A 173 12.82 -18.06 0.95
N ALA A 174 12.66 -17.38 -0.17
CA ALA A 174 13.34 -17.64 -1.43
C ALA A 174 14.59 -16.75 -1.59
N GLY A 175 14.59 -15.56 -1.01
CA GLY A 175 15.71 -14.62 -1.10
C GLY A 175 15.64 -13.46 -0.11
N LEU A 176 16.77 -12.80 0.11
CA LEU A 176 16.89 -11.63 0.96
C LEU A 176 17.66 -10.54 0.20
N VAL A 177 17.17 -9.30 0.29
CA VAL A 177 17.89 -8.13 -0.21
C VAL A 177 17.96 -7.11 0.92
N SER A 178 19.16 -6.92 1.46
CA SER A 178 19.45 -5.93 2.49
C SER A 178 20.11 -4.68 1.88
N VAL A 179 19.69 -3.50 2.32
CA VAL A 179 20.28 -2.22 1.90
C VAL A 179 20.50 -1.34 3.12
N THR A 180 21.74 -0.91 3.31
CA THR A 180 22.13 0.10 4.30
C THR A 180 22.18 1.47 3.61
N ALA A 181 21.66 2.51 4.25
CA ALA A 181 21.63 3.89 3.77
C ALA A 181 21.07 4.03 2.33
N PRO A 182 19.80 3.63 2.07
CA PRO A 182 19.21 3.76 0.75
C PRO A 182 19.15 5.24 0.34
N GLY A 183 19.71 5.60 -0.82
CA GLY A 183 19.76 7.00 -1.29
C GLY A 183 18.42 7.61 -1.74
N PHE A 184 17.27 7.04 -1.36
CA PHE A 184 15.94 7.47 -1.78
C PHE A 184 15.06 7.79 -0.57
N GLY A 185 14.22 8.84 -0.67
CA GLY A 185 13.20 9.16 0.34
C GLY A 185 13.69 9.92 1.58
N GLY A 186 14.79 10.67 1.48
CA GLY A 186 15.34 11.43 2.61
C GLY A 186 16.07 10.56 3.65
N ALA A 187 16.28 9.28 3.34
CA ALA A 187 17.00 8.34 4.17
C ALA A 187 18.47 8.77 4.39
N GLY A 188 18.84 8.93 5.65
CA GLY A 188 20.21 9.19 6.08
C GLY A 188 21.04 7.91 6.19
N VAL A 189 22.29 8.07 6.62
CA VAL A 189 23.21 6.94 6.91
C VAL A 189 22.72 6.03 8.05
N ASN A 190 21.74 6.51 8.82
CA ASN A 190 21.14 5.83 9.97
C ASN A 190 19.86 5.04 9.62
N SER A 191 19.58 4.79 8.34
CA SER A 191 18.44 3.97 7.92
C SER A 191 18.85 2.80 7.04
N GLY A 192 18.00 1.78 7.00
CA GLY A 192 18.22 0.60 6.17
C GLY A 192 16.97 -0.27 6.09
N PHE A 193 17.01 -1.27 5.22
CA PHE A 193 15.93 -2.23 5.12
C PHE A 193 16.40 -3.60 4.70
N VAL A 194 15.60 -4.61 5.04
CA VAL A 194 15.74 -5.98 4.56
C VAL A 194 14.43 -6.36 3.86
N ARG A 195 14.48 -6.55 2.55
CA ARG A 195 13.37 -7.11 1.77
C ARG A 195 13.47 -8.63 1.80
N VAL A 196 12.42 -9.27 2.28
CA VAL A 196 12.28 -10.72 2.30
C VAL A 196 11.40 -11.13 1.13
N ILE A 197 11.94 -11.98 0.27
CA ILE A 197 11.22 -12.61 -0.83
C ILE A 197 10.88 -14.02 -0.35
N LEU A 198 9.61 -14.36 -0.31
CA LEU A 198 9.09 -15.66 0.10
C LEU A 198 8.96 -16.59 -1.12
N LYS A 199 8.95 -17.89 -0.85
CA LYS A 199 8.50 -18.89 -1.82
C LYS A 199 7.02 -18.67 -2.17
N SER A 200 6.59 -19.20 -3.31
CA SER A 200 5.20 -19.07 -3.74
C SER A 200 4.24 -19.64 -2.67
N PRO A 201 3.00 -19.15 -2.59
CA PRO A 201 2.04 -19.61 -1.58
C PRO A 201 1.81 -21.13 -1.60
N GLU A 202 1.94 -21.77 -2.76
CA GLU A 202 1.77 -23.22 -2.93
C GLU A 202 2.90 -24.05 -2.31
N GLU A 203 4.09 -23.47 -2.14
CA GLU A 203 5.30 -24.14 -1.64
C GLU A 203 5.51 -24.00 -0.12
N ARG A 204 4.60 -23.32 0.57
CA ARG A 204 4.70 -23.05 2.02
C ARG A 204 3.40 -23.33 2.76
N GLY A 205 3.52 -23.80 4.00
CA GLY A 205 2.37 -24.06 4.86
C GLY A 205 1.79 -22.83 5.56
N ARG A 206 2.55 -21.72 5.63
CA ARG A 206 2.14 -20.47 6.31
C ARG A 206 1.79 -19.38 5.31
N THR A 207 0.79 -18.58 5.63
CA THR A 207 0.43 -17.37 4.87
C THR A 207 1.46 -16.25 5.12
N GLN A 208 1.60 -15.30 4.18
CA GLN A 208 2.51 -14.17 4.34
C GLN A 208 2.15 -13.36 5.60
N GLN A 209 0.86 -13.15 5.85
CA GLN A 209 0.40 -12.47 7.06
C GLN A 209 0.88 -13.19 8.33
N GLY A 210 0.72 -14.51 8.40
CA GLY A 210 1.18 -15.29 9.55
C GLY A 210 2.71 -15.32 9.72
N ILE A 211 3.48 -15.15 8.64
CA ILE A 211 4.94 -14.98 8.71
C ILE A 211 5.29 -13.58 9.21
N VAL A 212 4.64 -12.56 8.67
CA VAL A 212 4.85 -11.15 9.05
C VAL A 212 4.53 -10.93 10.53
N ASP A 213 3.44 -11.48 11.05
CA ASP A 213 3.04 -11.32 12.45
C ASP A 213 4.08 -11.93 13.42
N ASP A 214 4.56 -13.13 13.10
CA ASP A 214 5.61 -13.83 13.84
C ASP A 214 6.95 -13.09 13.80
N VAL A 215 7.40 -12.68 12.60
CA VAL A 215 8.62 -11.89 12.42
C VAL A 215 8.52 -10.56 13.16
N THR A 216 7.37 -9.88 13.10
CA THR A 216 7.15 -8.62 13.80
C THR A 216 7.25 -8.78 15.32
N ALA A 217 6.71 -9.88 15.87
CA ALA A 217 6.84 -10.17 17.30
C ALA A 217 8.30 -10.44 17.71
N LYS A 218 9.07 -11.15 16.88
CA LYS A 218 10.48 -11.49 17.14
C LYS A 218 11.41 -10.28 17.02
N VAL A 219 11.22 -9.45 16.01
CA VAL A 219 12.08 -8.31 15.70
C VAL A 219 11.93 -7.17 16.72
N LYS A 220 10.81 -7.11 17.46
CA LYS A 220 10.64 -6.19 18.60
C LYS A 220 11.70 -6.37 19.70
N LYS A 221 12.39 -7.52 19.77
CA LYS A 221 13.47 -7.76 20.72
C LYS A 221 14.75 -6.98 20.41
N PHE A 222 14.92 -6.51 19.17
CA PHE A 222 16.09 -5.74 18.76
C PHE A 222 15.93 -4.29 19.21
N THR A 223 16.55 -3.92 20.33
CA THR A 223 16.40 -2.59 20.93
C THR A 223 17.40 -1.54 20.41
N GLY A 224 18.46 -1.97 19.71
CA GLY A 224 19.51 -1.06 19.23
C GLY A 224 19.04 -0.12 18.11
N VAL A 225 18.11 -0.59 17.27
CA VAL A 225 17.58 0.15 16.12
C VAL A 225 16.08 -0.12 16.05
N ARG A 226 15.28 0.91 15.73
CA ARG A 226 13.84 0.75 15.60
C ARG A 226 13.53 0.01 14.32
N THR A 227 13.06 -1.22 14.44
CA THR A 227 12.75 -2.07 13.29
C THR A 227 11.28 -2.42 13.25
N PHE A 228 10.67 -2.31 12.07
CA PHE A 228 9.26 -2.60 11.86
C PHE A 228 9.03 -3.28 10.51
N THR A 229 8.01 -4.13 10.45
CA THR A 229 7.66 -4.87 9.25
C THR A 229 6.59 -4.11 8.46
N THR A 230 6.74 -4.04 7.15
CA THR A 230 5.75 -3.50 6.23
C THR A 230 5.47 -4.50 5.10
N GLN A 231 4.21 -4.51 4.66
CA GLN A 231 3.74 -5.29 3.52
C GLN A 231 3.34 -4.36 2.38
N SER A 232 3.50 -4.85 1.16
CA SER A 232 3.06 -4.14 -0.04
C SER A 232 1.53 -4.07 -0.06
N GLN A 233 0.98 -2.87 -0.25
CA GLN A 233 -0.47 -2.67 -0.34
C GLN A 233 -1.01 -3.31 -1.63
N THR A 234 -2.20 -3.92 -1.55
CA THR A 234 -2.91 -4.52 -2.70
C THR A 234 -3.17 -3.47 -3.78
N ILE A 235 -3.64 -2.31 -3.33
CA ILE A 235 -3.94 -1.15 -4.16
C ILE A 235 -3.16 0.04 -3.60
N GLY A 236 -2.21 0.57 -4.36
CA GLY A 236 -1.40 1.70 -3.89
C GLY A 236 -0.39 2.19 -4.91
N ASP A 237 0.04 3.45 -4.74
CA ASP A 237 1.15 4.02 -5.49
C ASP A 237 2.47 3.33 -5.06
N ARG A 238 3.43 3.22 -5.98
CA ARG A 238 4.78 2.68 -5.68
C ARG A 238 5.57 3.53 -4.69
N ARG A 239 5.05 4.71 -4.34
CA ARG A 239 5.59 5.59 -3.31
C ARG A 239 5.39 4.94 -1.95
N GLY A 240 6.49 4.42 -1.39
CA GLY A 240 6.53 3.92 -0.03
C GLY A 240 6.19 5.00 1.00
N GLY A 241 5.99 4.57 2.24
CA GLY A 241 5.62 5.43 3.36
C GLY A 241 4.55 4.77 4.23
N PHE A 242 4.19 5.41 5.33
CA PHE A 242 3.11 4.95 6.19
C PHE A 242 1.74 5.20 5.54
N PRO A 243 0.73 4.37 5.84
CA PRO A 243 -0.62 4.50 5.26
C PRO A 243 -1.35 5.78 5.68
N VAL A 244 -0.96 6.36 6.82
CA VAL A 244 -1.49 7.63 7.33
C VAL A 244 -0.35 8.63 7.41
N GLN A 245 -0.52 9.78 6.76
CA GLN A 245 0.46 10.86 6.73
C GLN A 245 -0.23 12.18 7.09
N PHE A 246 0.43 13.01 7.89
CA PHE A 246 -0.07 14.31 8.29
C PHE A 246 1.02 15.36 8.15
N VAL A 247 0.66 16.54 7.65
CA VAL A 247 1.58 17.67 7.51
C VAL A 247 1.24 18.70 8.58
N VAL A 248 2.12 18.83 9.58
CA VAL A 248 2.02 19.89 10.59
C VAL A 248 2.69 21.14 10.04
N GLN A 249 1.96 22.25 10.00
CA GLN A 249 2.46 23.54 9.51
C GLN A 249 2.50 24.55 10.64
N ALA A 250 3.51 25.43 10.62
CA ALA A 250 3.60 26.62 11.47
C ALA A 250 4.20 27.77 10.65
N ALA A 251 4.05 28.99 11.16
CA ALA A 251 4.63 30.16 10.50
C ALA A 251 6.17 30.17 10.61
N GLU A 252 6.70 29.69 11.74
CA GLU A 252 8.14 29.66 12.03
C GLU A 252 8.60 28.27 12.47
N LEU A 253 9.82 27.89 12.09
CA LEU A 253 10.38 26.56 12.40
C LEU A 253 10.49 26.29 13.91
N TYR A 254 10.76 27.33 14.71
CA TYR A 254 10.89 27.20 16.16
C TYR A 254 9.56 26.84 16.83
N GLN A 255 8.42 27.28 16.30
CA GLN A 255 7.09 26.93 16.81
C GLN A 255 6.82 25.43 16.66
N LEU A 256 7.29 24.82 15.57
CA LEU A 256 7.20 23.37 15.38
C LEU A 256 8.00 22.61 16.44
N LYS A 257 9.17 23.13 16.84
CA LYS A 257 10.02 22.52 17.88
C LYS A 257 9.29 22.41 19.23
N GLU A 258 8.43 23.36 19.55
CA GLU A 258 7.66 23.37 20.81
C GLU A 258 6.43 22.45 20.75
N VAL A 259 5.73 22.40 19.60
CA VAL A 259 4.46 21.66 19.47
C VAL A 259 4.67 20.18 19.16
N LEU A 260 5.68 19.85 18.35
CA LEU A 260 5.88 18.48 17.87
C LEU A 260 6.11 17.44 18.98
N PRO A 261 6.87 17.70 20.06
CA PRO A 261 7.03 16.72 21.14
C PRO A 261 5.71 16.29 21.80
N ALA A 262 4.85 17.26 22.12
CA ALA A 262 3.54 16.97 22.73
C ALA A 262 2.60 16.26 21.75
N PHE A 263 2.64 16.62 20.47
CA PHE A 263 1.89 15.94 19.42
C PHE A 263 2.33 14.47 19.27
N MET A 264 3.64 14.24 19.14
CA MET A 264 4.21 12.90 19.00
C MET A 264 3.94 12.03 20.23
N GLN A 265 3.99 12.59 21.44
CA GLN A 265 3.67 11.87 22.67
C GLN A 265 2.19 11.40 22.69
N LYS A 266 1.26 12.29 22.31
CA LYS A 266 -0.17 11.93 22.22
C LYS A 266 -0.43 10.90 21.13
N ALA A 267 0.24 11.03 19.98
CA ALA A 267 0.11 10.07 18.88
C ALA A 267 0.66 8.69 19.28
N ALA A 268 1.82 8.63 19.94
CA ALA A 268 2.43 7.39 20.42
C ALA A 268 1.66 6.73 21.59
N ALA A 269 0.93 7.51 22.40
CA ALA A 269 0.12 6.99 23.49
C ALA A 269 -1.23 6.41 23.04
N SER A 270 -1.64 6.66 21.80
CA SER A 270 -2.87 6.13 21.21
C SER A 270 -2.71 4.66 20.85
N ASP A 271 -3.67 3.83 21.23
CA ASP A 271 -3.76 2.41 20.87
C ASP A 271 -3.99 2.18 19.36
N LYS A 272 -4.40 3.23 18.63
CA LYS A 272 -4.65 3.17 17.18
C LYS A 272 -3.39 3.15 16.32
N PHE A 273 -2.23 3.53 16.85
CA PHE A 273 -0.99 3.63 16.08
C PHE A 273 0.06 2.68 16.62
N ALA A 274 0.54 1.76 15.77
CA ALA A 274 1.65 0.87 16.12
C ALA A 274 3.01 1.59 16.08
N PHE A 275 3.14 2.59 15.21
CA PHE A 275 4.38 3.34 15.01
C PHE A 275 4.05 4.75 14.53
N VAL A 276 4.78 5.74 15.06
CA VAL A 276 4.65 7.15 14.68
C VAL A 276 6.06 7.69 14.48
N ASP A 277 6.29 8.34 13.34
CA ASP A 277 7.57 8.98 13.03
C ASP A 277 7.38 10.42 12.56
N LEU A 278 8.46 11.18 12.64
CA LEU A 278 8.55 12.58 12.30
C LEU A 278 9.71 12.78 11.34
N ASP A 279 9.44 13.31 10.15
CA ASP A 279 10.48 13.56 9.14
C ASP A 279 11.47 14.65 9.58
N LEU A 280 11.00 15.64 10.35
CA LEU A 280 11.81 16.75 10.85
C LEU A 280 12.55 16.39 12.15
N LYS A 281 13.86 16.22 12.10
CA LYS A 281 14.69 15.86 13.27
C LYS A 281 15.45 17.08 13.82
N PHE A 282 15.09 17.57 15.00
CA PHE A 282 15.81 18.66 15.68
C PHE A 282 17.03 18.19 16.50
N THR A 283 17.15 16.89 16.73
CA THR A 283 18.15 16.29 17.62
C THR A 283 19.41 15.85 16.90
N LYS A 284 19.54 16.15 15.61
CA LYS A 284 20.71 15.78 14.82
C LYS A 284 21.92 16.60 15.28
N PRO A 285 23.00 15.97 15.77
CA PRO A 285 24.21 16.69 16.14
C PRO A 285 24.86 17.30 14.90
N GLU A 286 25.20 18.59 14.96
CA GLU A 286 25.87 19.32 13.87
C GLU A 286 27.04 20.12 14.43
N ILE A 287 28.11 20.22 13.64
CA ILE A 287 29.28 21.04 13.96
C ILE A 287 29.16 22.33 13.15
N ASN A 288 28.95 23.45 13.85
CA ASN A 288 28.91 24.76 13.22
C ASN A 288 30.31 25.41 13.25
N ILE A 289 30.88 25.65 12.06
CA ILE A 289 32.20 26.26 11.91
C ILE A 289 32.01 27.74 11.59
N THR A 290 32.40 28.61 12.52
CA THR A 290 32.40 30.07 12.32
C THR A 290 33.82 30.56 12.04
N ILE A 291 34.01 31.24 10.91
CA ILE A 291 35.32 31.79 10.51
C ILE A 291 35.48 33.18 11.14
N ASP A 292 36.52 33.36 11.94
CA ASP A 292 36.96 34.67 12.41
C ASP A 292 37.64 35.44 11.27
N ARG A 293 36.88 36.36 10.67
CA ARG A 293 37.32 37.13 9.48
C ARG A 293 38.40 38.15 9.81
N ASP A 294 38.39 38.72 11.00
CA ASP A 294 39.38 39.71 11.43
C ASP A 294 40.74 39.03 11.65
N LYS A 295 40.74 37.85 12.29
CA LYS A 295 41.94 37.05 12.46
C LYS A 295 42.49 36.54 11.13
N ALA A 296 41.63 36.07 10.22
CA ALA A 296 42.03 35.65 8.88
C ALA A 296 42.73 36.79 8.11
N ARG A 297 42.17 38.02 8.17
CA ARG A 297 42.76 39.21 7.54
C ARG A 297 44.14 39.54 8.12
N ASN A 298 44.28 39.51 9.45
CA ASN A 298 45.56 39.81 10.11
C ASN A 298 46.66 38.80 9.77
N LEU A 299 46.30 37.53 9.59
CA LEU A 299 47.21 36.46 9.17
C LEU A 299 47.46 36.44 7.65
N GLY A 300 46.79 37.31 6.88
CA GLY A 300 46.91 37.37 5.43
C GLY A 300 46.34 36.14 4.72
N VAL A 301 45.31 35.50 5.29
CA VAL A 301 44.62 34.34 4.73
C VAL A 301 43.30 34.79 4.10
N ASN A 302 43.02 34.34 2.88
CA ASN A 302 41.76 34.63 2.22
C ASN A 302 40.65 33.71 2.75
N VAL A 303 39.48 34.28 3.05
CA VAL A 303 38.31 33.51 3.56
C VAL A 303 37.83 32.49 2.53
N ILE A 304 37.95 32.78 1.24
CA ILE A 304 37.60 31.84 0.16
C ILE A 304 38.47 30.60 0.22
N ASP A 305 39.78 30.76 0.43
CA ASP A 305 40.72 29.65 0.49
C ASP A 305 40.40 28.75 1.70
N ILE A 306 40.03 29.34 2.84
CA ILE A 306 39.56 28.59 4.02
C ILE A 306 38.31 27.76 3.68
N ALA A 307 37.31 28.38 3.04
CA ALA A 307 36.08 27.68 2.67
C ALA A 307 36.32 26.55 1.66
N GLN A 308 37.18 26.78 0.66
CA GLN A 308 37.55 25.76 -0.33
C GLN A 308 38.33 24.60 0.29
N THR A 309 39.29 24.88 1.17
CA THR A 309 40.03 23.83 1.90
C THR A 309 39.09 22.98 2.75
N LEU A 310 38.15 23.60 3.47
CA LEU A 310 37.15 22.87 4.25
C LEU A 310 36.24 22.01 3.35
N GLN A 311 35.78 22.55 2.21
CA GLN A 311 34.95 21.82 1.26
C GLN A 311 35.68 20.60 0.66
N LEU A 312 36.92 20.80 0.21
CA LEU A 312 37.77 19.75 -0.36
C LEU A 312 38.13 18.69 0.68
N GLY A 313 38.38 19.13 1.92
CA GLY A 313 38.71 18.25 3.03
C GLY A 313 37.57 17.33 3.44
N LEU A 314 36.39 17.89 3.69
CA LEU A 314 35.31 17.16 4.36
C LEU A 314 34.32 16.51 3.39
N SER A 315 33.91 17.25 2.36
CA SER A 315 32.84 16.81 1.43
C SER A 315 33.38 16.13 0.17
N GLY A 316 34.67 16.30 -0.13
CA GLY A 316 35.26 15.92 -1.40
C GLY A 316 34.77 16.81 -2.56
N SER A 317 35.48 16.78 -3.68
CA SER A 317 35.10 17.53 -4.88
C SER A 317 35.42 16.77 -6.15
N ARG A 318 34.61 16.99 -7.18
CA ARG A 318 34.84 16.44 -8.51
C ARG A 318 35.83 17.33 -9.25
N PHE A 319 36.99 16.78 -9.58
CA PHE A 319 38.04 17.51 -10.33
C PHE A 319 37.87 17.43 -11.84
N GLY A 320 37.23 16.38 -12.34
CA GLY A 320 37.02 16.22 -13.77
C GLY A 320 36.48 14.84 -14.10
N ASN A 321 36.65 14.45 -15.35
CA ASN A 321 36.33 13.11 -15.82
C ASN A 321 37.55 12.50 -16.51
N PHE A 322 37.67 11.18 -16.48
CA PHE A 322 38.60 10.43 -17.30
C PHE A 322 37.87 9.34 -18.07
N ILE A 323 38.44 8.89 -19.19
CA ILE A 323 37.86 7.83 -20.01
C ILE A 323 38.68 6.56 -19.78
N MET A 324 37.99 5.46 -19.45
CA MET A 324 38.56 4.13 -19.31
C MET A 324 37.60 3.13 -19.95
N ASP A 325 38.11 2.24 -20.80
CA ASP A 325 37.32 1.23 -21.52
C ASP A 325 36.11 1.81 -22.28
N GLY A 326 36.29 2.99 -22.90
CA GLY A 326 35.25 3.69 -23.64
C GLY A 326 34.12 4.28 -22.77
N LYS A 327 34.26 4.25 -21.45
CA LYS A 327 33.32 4.83 -20.49
C LYS A 327 33.94 6.02 -19.79
N GLN A 328 33.15 7.06 -19.57
CA GLN A 328 33.57 8.24 -18.84
C GLN A 328 33.31 8.07 -17.34
N TYR A 329 34.34 8.24 -16.52
CA TYR A 329 34.31 8.15 -15.06
C TYR A 329 34.64 9.50 -14.44
N GLN A 330 34.09 9.76 -13.25
CA GLN A 330 34.36 10.98 -12.49
C GLN A 330 35.63 10.82 -11.65
N ILE A 331 36.47 11.85 -11.63
CA ILE A 331 37.60 11.96 -10.70
C ILE A 331 37.11 12.74 -9.48
N ILE A 332 37.04 12.08 -8.32
CA ILE A 332 36.65 12.69 -7.05
C ILE A 332 37.89 12.73 -6.17
N GLY A 333 38.32 13.94 -5.81
CA GLY A 333 39.36 14.16 -4.80
C GLY A 333 38.73 14.35 -3.44
N GLN A 334 39.25 13.67 -2.44
CA GLN A 334 38.73 13.70 -1.08
C GLN A 334 39.86 13.33 -0.10
N VAL A 335 39.86 13.92 1.08
CA VAL A 335 40.83 13.56 2.13
C VAL A 335 40.54 12.13 2.61
N GLU A 336 41.59 11.42 3.03
CA GLU A 336 41.44 10.08 3.58
C GLU A 336 40.50 10.10 4.78
N ARG A 337 39.71 9.03 4.95
CA ARG A 337 38.69 8.99 5.99
C ARG A 337 39.28 9.17 7.40
N ALA A 338 40.48 8.64 7.63
CA ALA A 338 41.18 8.73 8.92
C ALA A 338 41.47 10.18 9.35
N ASP A 339 41.65 11.09 8.38
CA ASP A 339 41.99 12.49 8.62
C ASP A 339 40.78 13.44 8.51
N ARG A 340 39.55 12.92 8.61
CA ARG A 340 38.31 13.71 8.59
C ARG A 340 37.15 13.06 9.34
N ASN A 341 37.45 12.14 10.24
CA ASN A 341 36.44 11.37 10.99
C ASN A 341 36.07 12.06 12.32
N GLU A 342 37.01 12.81 12.90
CA GLU A 342 36.85 13.46 14.19
C GLU A 342 36.83 14.99 14.08
N PRO A 343 36.14 15.71 14.99
CA PRO A 343 36.16 17.17 15.01
C PRO A 343 37.57 17.76 15.16
N LEU A 344 38.51 17.02 15.77
CA LEU A 344 39.89 17.46 15.92
C LEU A 344 40.64 17.49 14.59
N ASP A 345 40.22 16.70 13.60
CA ASP A 345 40.84 16.67 12.27
C ASP A 345 40.70 18.01 11.53
N LEU A 346 39.75 18.86 11.94
CA LEU A 346 39.69 20.24 11.45
C LEU A 346 40.99 21.03 11.72
N LYS A 347 41.78 20.62 12.72
CA LYS A 347 43.07 21.26 13.06
C LYS A 347 44.21 20.83 12.14
N THR A 348 44.06 19.72 11.42
CA THR A 348 45.08 19.21 10.49
C THR A 348 44.95 19.85 9.09
N LEU A 349 43.86 20.58 8.84
CA LEU A 349 43.65 21.33 7.61
C LEU A 349 44.39 22.68 7.65
N TYR A 350 45.45 22.77 6.86
CA TYR A 350 46.24 24.00 6.71
C TYR A 350 45.81 24.80 5.48
N VAL A 351 45.82 26.12 5.62
CA VAL A 351 45.55 27.07 4.53
C VAL A 351 46.77 27.94 4.37
N LYS A 352 47.23 28.09 3.13
CA LYS A 352 48.41 28.89 2.80
C LYS A 352 48.09 30.38 2.97
N ASN A 353 49.00 31.14 3.56
CA ASN A 353 48.83 32.59 3.67
C ASN A 353 49.49 33.30 2.46
N ARG A 354 49.24 34.60 2.31
CA ARG A 354 49.84 35.41 1.22
C ARG A 354 51.36 35.52 1.28
N ARG A 355 52.01 35.15 2.39
CA ARG A 355 53.45 35.25 2.61
C ARG A 355 54.20 33.94 2.35
N GLY A 356 53.49 32.84 2.06
CA GLY A 356 54.07 31.51 1.91
C GLY A 356 53.64 30.62 3.04
#